data_AF-A0A0W7WDN2-F1
#
_entry.id   AF-A0A0W7WDN2-F1
#
_cell.length_a   1.000
_cell.length_b   1.000
_cell.length_c   1.000
_cell.angle_alpha   90.00
_cell.angle_beta   90.00
_cell.angle_gamma   90.00
#
_symmetry.space_group_name_H-M   'P 1'
#
loop_
_entity.id
_entity.type
_entity.pdbx_description
1 polymer ?
#
loop_
_entity_poly.entity_id
_entity_poly.type
_entity_poly.pdbx_seq_one_letter_code
_entity_poly.pdbx_strand_id
1 'polypeptide(L)'
;MVPVPRFATWDAFNADLEAQCRKRQSVVLRGQSETIGERLARDLEAMSDLPAAPFDACDQATGRVSSQALVRYKTNDYSVPVAYGHRDVWIRGYVDEVVIGSGGEGEPQCRHRFETHGERPSSAMP
;
A
#
# COMPACT_ATOMS: atom_id res chain seq x y z
N MET A 1 24.34 -5.07 15.42
CA MET A 1 23.82 -5.13 14.03
C MET A 1 22.70 -6.16 14.03
N VAL A 2 21.47 -5.80 13.66
CA VAL A 2 20.36 -6.75 13.54
C VAL A 2 20.43 -7.35 12.14
N PRO A 3 20.41 -8.68 11.97
CA PRO A 3 20.44 -9.29 10.65
C PRO A 3 19.21 -8.86 9.84
N VAL A 4 19.41 -8.59 8.54
CA VAL A 4 18.30 -8.29 7.63
C VAL A 4 17.48 -9.56 7.44
N PRO A 5 16.20 -9.57 7.82
CA PRO A 5 15.40 -10.77 7.73
C PRO A 5 15.04 -11.04 6.26
N ARG A 6 14.98 -12.33 5.88
CA ARG A 6 14.71 -12.78 4.51
C ARG A 6 13.39 -13.53 4.46
N PHE A 7 12.49 -13.10 3.60
CA PHE A 7 11.17 -13.72 3.40
C PHE A 7 10.92 -13.98 1.92
N ALA A 8 10.05 -14.94 1.62
CA ALA A 8 9.70 -15.31 0.24
C ALA A 8 8.71 -14.32 -0.40
N THR A 9 7.83 -13.72 0.40
CA THR A 9 6.79 -12.78 -0.05
C THR A 9 6.62 -11.65 0.95
N TRP A 10 6.02 -10.54 0.49
CA TRP A 10 5.63 -9.44 1.36
C TRP A 10 4.61 -9.86 2.41
N ASP A 11 3.67 -10.74 2.07
CA ASP A 11 2.68 -11.26 3.03
C ASP A 11 3.33 -12.04 4.17
N ALA A 12 4.32 -12.89 3.87
CA ALA A 12 5.03 -13.65 4.89
C ALA A 12 5.81 -12.72 5.84
N PHE A 13 6.39 -11.65 5.30
CA PHE A 13 7.06 -10.64 6.11
C PHE A 13 6.08 -9.86 6.99
N ASN A 14 4.96 -9.40 6.43
CA ASN A 14 3.94 -8.64 7.16
C ASN A 14 3.33 -9.46 8.30
N ALA A 15 3.05 -10.75 8.07
CA ALA A 15 2.55 -11.66 9.10
C ALA A 15 3.55 -11.86 10.27
N ASP A 16 4.84 -11.99 9.95
CA ASP A 16 5.89 -12.11 10.98
C ASP A 16 6.02 -10.82 11.80
N LEU A 17 6.01 -9.65 11.15
CA LEU A 17 6.00 -8.35 11.83
C LEU A 17 4.79 -8.20 12.76
N GLU A 18 3.61 -8.59 12.30
CA GLU A 18 2.40 -8.52 13.11
C GLU A 18 2.49 -9.42 14.35
N ALA A 19 2.98 -10.65 14.19
CA ALA A 19 3.20 -11.57 15.30
C ALA A 19 4.21 -11.01 16.31
N GLN A 20 5.30 -10.39 15.84
CA GLN A 20 6.28 -9.74 16.70
C GLN A 20 5.68 -8.53 17.44
N CYS A 21 4.87 -7.70 16.78
CA CYS A 21 4.16 -6.59 17.40
C CYS A 21 3.22 -7.07 18.52
N ARG A 22 2.41 -8.10 18.26
CA ARG A 22 1.51 -8.70 19.26
C ARG A 22 2.29 -9.28 20.45
N LYS A 23 3.39 -9.98 20.18
CA LYS A 23 4.29 -10.48 21.23
C LYS A 23 4.91 -9.34 22.05
N ARG A 24 5.20 -8.21 21.42
CA ARG A 24 5.73 -7.04 22.13
C ARG A 24 4.68 -6.39 23.01
N GLN A 25 3.42 -6.35 22.57
CA GLN A 25 2.32 -5.80 23.36
C GLN A 25 2.14 -6.52 24.70
N SER A 26 2.47 -7.81 24.82
CA SER A 26 2.37 -8.56 26.08
C SER A 26 3.52 -8.31 27.07
N VAL A 27 4.49 -7.45 26.73
CA VAL A 27 5.65 -7.18 27.60
C VAL A 27 5.36 -6.05 28.56
N VAL A 28 5.73 -6.23 29.84
CA VAL A 28 5.81 -5.15 30.84
C VAL A 28 7.22 -4.55 30.79
N LEU A 29 7.30 -3.25 30.48
CA LEU A 29 8.58 -2.54 30.44
C LEU A 29 9.07 -2.21 31.85
N ARG A 30 10.39 -2.13 32.04
CA ARG A 30 10.99 -1.75 33.32
C ARG A 30 10.45 -0.39 33.78
N GLY A 31 9.94 -0.32 35.01
CA GLY A 31 9.35 0.90 35.57
C GLY A 31 7.88 1.11 35.20
N GLN A 32 7.24 0.13 34.57
CA GLN A 32 5.80 0.11 34.30
C GLN A 32 5.17 -1.07 35.05
N SER A 33 3.89 -0.90 35.42
CA SER A 33 3.10 -1.92 36.11
C SER A 33 2.22 -2.72 35.14
N GLU A 34 2.01 -2.17 33.95
CA GLU A 34 1.09 -2.66 32.92
C GLU A 34 1.87 -3.08 31.68
N THR A 35 1.28 -3.99 30.91
CA THR A 35 1.76 -4.37 29.58
C THR A 35 1.63 -3.20 28.60
N ILE A 36 2.41 -3.25 27.52
CA ILE A 36 2.29 -2.27 26.43
C ILE A 36 0.86 -2.31 25.83
N GLY A 37 0.24 -3.49 25.74
CA GLY A 37 -1.11 -3.68 25.22
C GLY A 37 -2.20 -3.04 26.09
N GLU A 38 -2.13 -3.18 27.41
CA GLU A 38 -3.08 -2.54 28.33
C GLU A 38 -3.02 -1.02 28.23
N ARG A 39 -1.81 -0.47 28.11
CA ARG A 39 -1.62 0.97 27.91
C ARG A 39 -2.15 1.44 26.55
N LEU A 40 -1.89 0.67 25.49
CA LEU A 40 -2.42 0.94 24.16
C LEU A 40 -3.95 0.95 24.16
N ALA A 41 -4.60 0.01 24.86
CA ALA A 41 -6.07 -0.03 24.95
C ALA A 41 -6.64 1.26 25.58
N ARG A 42 -6.04 1.73 26.69
CA ARG A 42 -6.42 2.99 27.32
C ARG A 42 -6.22 4.20 26.39
N ASP A 43 -5.08 4.22 25.69
CA ASP A 43 -4.79 5.29 24.73
C ASP A 43 -5.82 5.30 23.60
N LEU A 44 -6.24 4.13 23.11
CA LEU A 44 -7.28 4.00 22.09
C LEU A 44 -8.66 4.44 22.58
N GLU A 45 -9.02 4.18 23.84
CA GLU A 45 -10.28 4.69 24.43
C GLU A 45 -10.32 6.21 24.54
N ALA A 46 -9.15 6.87 24.64
CA ALA A 46 -9.04 8.31 24.67
C ALA A 46 -8.97 8.96 23.27
N MET A 47 -8.78 8.17 22.21
CA MET A 47 -8.74 8.66 20.83
C MET A 47 -10.14 8.87 20.26
N SER A 48 -10.25 9.77 19.28
CA SER A 48 -11.48 9.95 18.51
C SER A 48 -11.78 8.71 17.67
N ASP A 49 -13.07 8.48 17.42
CA ASP A 49 -13.51 7.44 16.49
C ASP A 49 -12.87 7.60 15.11
N LEU A 50 -12.64 6.46 14.45
CA LEU A 50 -12.13 6.45 13.09
C LEU A 50 -13.13 7.13 12.14
N PRO A 51 -12.65 7.89 11.15
CA PRO A 51 -13.52 8.45 10.13
C PRO A 51 -14.25 7.33 9.37
N ALA A 52 -15.49 7.61 8.94
CA ALA A 52 -16.31 6.63 8.22
C ALA A 52 -15.70 6.17 6.89
N ALA A 53 -14.89 7.03 6.26
CA ALA A 53 -14.12 6.70 5.07
C ALA A 53 -12.76 6.10 5.48
N PRO A 54 -12.40 4.91 4.98
CA PRO A 54 -11.07 4.35 5.17
C PRO A 54 -9.99 5.31 4.66
N PHE A 55 -8.86 5.36 5.35
CA PHE A 55 -7.70 6.09 4.85
C PHE A 55 -7.10 5.36 3.66
N ASP A 56 -7.03 6.04 2.52
CA ASP A 56 -6.41 5.51 1.31
C ASP A 56 -4.90 5.79 1.35
N ALA A 57 -4.11 4.76 1.68
CA ALA A 57 -2.65 4.84 1.79
C ALA A 57 -1.96 4.82 0.42
N CYS A 58 -2.32 5.79 -0.43
CA CYS A 58 -1.74 5.98 -1.75
C CYS A 58 -1.11 7.37 -1.90
N ASP A 59 -0.13 7.45 -2.79
CA ASP A 59 0.37 8.72 -3.30
C ASP A 59 -0.61 9.25 -4.35
N GLN A 60 -1.16 10.45 -4.12
CA GLN A 60 -2.13 11.05 -5.03
C GLN A 60 -1.44 12.07 -5.92
N ALA A 61 -1.58 11.88 -7.23
CA ALA A 61 -1.09 12.80 -8.23
C ALA A 61 -2.15 13.08 -9.28
N THR A 62 -1.94 14.15 -10.05
CA THR A 62 -2.74 14.45 -11.24
C THR A 62 -1.84 14.46 -12.46
N GLY A 63 -2.39 14.12 -13.61
CA GLY A 63 -1.68 14.15 -14.88
C GLY A 63 -2.62 14.39 -16.05
N ARG A 64 -2.04 14.48 -17.24
CA ARG A 64 -2.79 14.55 -18.48
C ARG A 64 -2.31 13.46 -19.43
N VAL A 65 -3.25 12.77 -20.05
CA VAL A 65 -2.97 11.69 -20.99
C VAL A 65 -2.41 12.28 -22.29
N SER A 66 -1.31 11.73 -22.78
CA SER A 66 -0.68 12.13 -24.05
C SER A 66 -1.48 11.65 -25.27
N SER A 67 -1.10 12.11 -26.47
CA SER A 67 -1.66 11.62 -27.73
C SER A 67 -1.41 10.12 -27.97
N GLN A 68 -0.44 9.54 -27.27
CA GLN A 68 -0.11 8.11 -27.35
C GLN A 68 -0.87 7.27 -26.32
N ALA A 69 -1.88 7.83 -25.64
CA ALA A 69 -2.62 7.18 -24.57
C ALA A 69 -1.72 6.72 -23.41
N LEU A 70 -0.74 7.58 -23.04
CA LEU A 70 0.17 7.36 -21.93
C LEU A 70 0.04 8.48 -20.89
N VAL A 71 0.20 8.14 -19.62
CA VAL A 71 0.36 9.13 -18.53
C VAL A 71 1.65 8.85 -17.76
N ARG A 72 2.41 9.91 -17.51
CA ARG A 72 3.62 9.80 -16.71
C ARG A 72 3.30 9.92 -15.23
N TYR A 73 3.66 8.91 -14.45
CA TYR A 73 3.67 8.98 -13.00
C TYR A 73 5.09 8.74 -12.49
N LYS A 74 5.62 9.75 -11.79
CA LYS A 74 7.04 9.84 -11.41
C LYS A 74 7.94 9.68 -12.65
N THR A 75 8.64 8.57 -12.76
CA THR A 75 9.59 8.29 -13.84
C THR A 75 9.08 7.30 -14.87
N ASN A 76 7.87 6.75 -14.71
CA ASN A 76 7.33 5.70 -15.56
C ASN A 76 6.09 6.19 -16.33
N ASP A 77 5.96 5.74 -17.58
CA ASP A 77 4.78 6.00 -18.42
C ASP A 77 3.86 4.78 -18.38
N TYR A 78 2.59 5.01 -18.03
CA TYR A 78 1.56 3.98 -17.93
C TYR A 78 0.53 4.15 -19.05
N SER A 79 0.11 3.05 -19.65
CA SER A 79 -0.90 3.07 -20.69
C SER A 79 -2.31 3.24 -20.11
N VAL A 80 -3.14 3.97 -20.83
CA VAL A 80 -4.56 4.12 -20.52
C VAL A 80 -5.38 3.74 -21.76
N PRO A 81 -6.67 3.38 -21.63
CA PRO A 81 -7.48 3.13 -22.81
C PRO A 81 -7.54 4.37 -23.71
N VAL A 82 -7.39 4.18 -25.02
CA VAL A 82 -7.28 5.26 -26.02
C VAL A 82 -8.44 6.26 -25.98
N ALA A 83 -9.63 5.81 -25.56
CA ALA A 83 -10.82 6.65 -25.35
C ALA A 83 -10.61 7.82 -24.36
N TYR A 84 -9.57 7.76 -23.53
CA TYR A 84 -9.21 8.77 -22.54
C TYR A 84 -8.01 9.65 -22.95
N GLY A 85 -7.58 9.57 -24.22
CA GLY A 85 -6.54 10.45 -24.77
C GLY A 85 -6.82 11.93 -24.52
N HIS A 86 -5.78 12.70 -24.20
CA HIS A 86 -5.84 14.14 -23.91
C HIS A 86 -6.71 14.58 -22.73
N ARG A 87 -7.24 13.64 -21.92
CA ARG A 87 -8.02 13.96 -20.71
C ARG A 87 -7.11 14.19 -19.51
N ASP A 88 -7.59 15.04 -18.61
CA ASP A 88 -7.01 15.16 -17.28
C ASP A 88 -7.43 13.97 -16.42
N VAL A 89 -6.48 13.43 -15.67
CA VAL A 89 -6.62 12.20 -14.89
C VAL A 89 -6.06 12.40 -13.48
N TRP A 90 -6.65 11.67 -12.54
CA TRP A 90 -6.05 11.43 -11.24
C TRP A 90 -5.31 10.11 -11.24
N ILE A 91 -4.27 10.03 -10.42
CA ILE A 91 -3.36 8.90 -10.31
C ILE A 91 -3.25 8.59 -8.82
N ARG A 92 -3.49 7.33 -8.46
CA ARG A 92 -3.26 6.79 -7.10
C ARG A 92 -2.16 5.75 -7.19
N GLY A 93 -1.00 6.06 -6.63
CA GLY A 93 0.13 5.15 -6.55
C GLY A 93 0.14 4.41 -5.22
N TYR A 94 -0.16 3.11 -5.26
CA TYR A 94 -0.01 2.18 -4.16
C TYR A 94 1.38 1.55 -4.14
N VAL A 95 1.65 0.75 -3.13
CA VAL A 95 2.92 0.03 -2.99
C VAL A 95 3.08 -1.01 -4.10
N ASP A 96 1.99 -1.65 -4.52
CA ASP A 96 1.97 -2.75 -5.48
C ASP A 96 1.27 -2.41 -6.80
N GLU A 97 0.51 -1.32 -6.89
CA GLU A 97 -0.14 -0.91 -8.14
C GLU A 97 -0.22 0.62 -8.36
N VAL A 98 -0.40 1.02 -9.61
CA VAL A 98 -0.78 2.38 -10.00
C VAL A 98 -2.16 2.35 -10.62
N VAL A 99 -3.08 3.10 -10.03
CA VAL A 99 -4.48 3.20 -10.45
C VAL A 99 -4.70 4.57 -11.08
N ILE A 100 -5.27 4.59 -12.27
CA ILE A 100 -5.51 5.83 -13.03
C ILE A 100 -7.00 5.96 -13.33
N GLY A 101 -7.54 7.12 -12.97
CA GLY A 101 -8.93 7.48 -13.16
C GLY A 101 -9.11 8.87 -13.80
N SER A 102 -10.31 9.16 -14.31
CA SER A 102 -10.67 10.39 -15.02
C SER A 102 -12.02 10.86 -14.51
N GLY A 103 -12.19 12.18 -14.37
CA GLY A 103 -13.34 12.76 -13.67
C GLY A 103 -13.13 12.78 -12.14
N GLY A 104 -14.24 12.80 -11.38
CA GLY A 104 -14.20 12.77 -9.91
C GLY A 104 -13.84 11.38 -9.34
N GLU A 105 -14.20 11.13 -8.08
CA GLU A 105 -14.11 9.80 -7.46
C GLU A 105 -15.13 8.84 -8.10
N GLY A 106 -14.69 8.12 -9.13
CA GLY A 106 -15.45 7.06 -9.80
C GLY A 106 -14.56 5.84 -10.06
N GLU A 107 -15.09 4.86 -10.78
CA GLU A 107 -14.32 3.65 -11.12
C GLU A 107 -13.06 4.00 -11.93
N PRO A 108 -11.90 3.44 -11.56
CA PRO A 108 -10.65 3.68 -12.29
C PRO A 108 -10.72 3.02 -13.67
N GLN A 109 -10.06 3.64 -14.66
CA GLN A 109 -10.06 3.11 -16.03
C GLN A 109 -8.98 2.07 -16.26
N CYS A 110 -7.89 2.13 -15.49
CA CYS A 110 -6.83 1.13 -15.58
C CYS A 110 -6.06 1.02 -14.28
N ARG A 111 -5.46 -0.16 -14.10
CA ARG A 111 -4.65 -0.56 -12.96
C ARG A 111 -3.39 -1.24 -13.49
N HIS A 112 -2.24 -0.80 -13.01
CA HIS A 112 -0.94 -1.34 -13.39
C HIS A 112 -0.26 -1.89 -12.16
N ARG A 113 -0.19 -3.22 -12.05
CA ARG A 113 0.50 -3.88 -10.94
C ARG A 113 2.00 -3.92 -11.22
N PHE A 114 2.81 -3.62 -10.20
CA PHE A 114 4.24 -3.84 -10.24
C PHE A 114 4.53 -5.34 -10.13
N GLU A 115 5.31 -5.88 -11.07
CA GLU A 115 5.82 -7.25 -10.94
C GLU A 115 6.84 -7.30 -9.80
N THR A 116 6.45 -7.90 -8.69
CA THR A 116 7.33 -8.20 -7.57
C THR A 116 8.30 -9.30 -8.00
N HIS A 117 9.60 -9.00 -8.03
CA HIS A 117 10.67 -10.00 -8.21
C HIS A 117 10.70 -10.94 -6.98
N GLY A 118 9.74 -11.86 -6.89
CA GLY A 118 9.55 -12.79 -5.77
C GLY A 118 8.47 -13.84 -6.02
N GLU A 119 7.49 -13.55 -6.89
CA GLU A 119 6.39 -14.45 -7.25
C GLU A 119 6.58 -15.12 -8.61
N ARG A 120 7.78 -15.65 -8.92
CA ARG A 120 7.85 -16.64 -10.01
C ARG A 120 7.32 -17.97 -9.48
N PRO A 121 6.17 -18.48 -9.94
CA PRO A 121 5.76 -19.84 -9.62
C PRO A 121 6.84 -20.80 -10.14
N SER A 122 7.39 -21.61 -9.24
CA SER A 122 8.27 -22.73 -9.53
C SER A 122 7.49 -23.85 -10.24
N SER A 123 6.92 -23.55 -11.40
CA SER A 123 6.21 -24.50 -12.26
C SER A 123 6.32 -24.03 -13.72
N ALA A 124 7.55 -23.83 -14.19
CA ALA A 124 7.87 -23.78 -15.61
C ALA A 124 9.38 -23.99 -15.78
N MET A 125 9.84 -25.23 -15.60
CA MET A 125 11.09 -25.71 -16.16
C MET A 125 10.78 -27.10 -16.76
N PRO A 126 10.95 -27.29 -18.08
CA PRO A 126 10.78 -28.58 -18.75
C PRO A 126 11.91 -29.57 -18.41
#